data_AF-A0A923RIH1-F1
#
_entry.id   AF-A0A923RIH1-F1
#
_cell.length_a   1.000
_cell.length_b   1.000
_cell.length_c   1.000
_cell.angle_alpha   90.00
_cell.angle_beta   90.00
_cell.angle_gamma   90.00
#
_symmetry.space_group_name_H-M   'P 1'
#
loop_
_entity.id
_entity.type
_entity.pdbx_description
1 polymer ?
#
loop_
_entity_poly.entity_id
_entity_poly.type
_entity_poly.pdbx_seq_one_letter_code
_entity_poly.pdbx_strand_id
1 'polypeptide(L)'
;MTDTTGKTADAGWEVGVRQTVPARSDVAWDFLLGEGLPLWLGDTTLPHAKGGTYRTADGVVGEVRAYTENAKVRITWRPDDWPHDTTLQVSVKEAAGGTTIVIHHERLSDREERRMMLGHWKNVASHLAAAFDPNR
;
A
#
# COMPACT_ATOMS: atom_id res chain seq x y z
N MET A 1 9.89 -16.66 26.96
CA MET A 1 10.30 -16.65 25.54
C MET A 1 9.72 -15.40 24.90
N THR A 2 10.52 -14.34 24.81
CA THR A 2 10.16 -13.04 24.25
C THR A 2 10.43 -13.03 22.75
N ASP A 3 9.40 -13.30 21.96
CA ASP A 3 9.43 -13.11 20.52
C ASP A 3 9.51 -11.60 20.24
N THR A 4 10.73 -11.13 19.99
CA THR A 4 11.05 -9.72 19.73
C THR A 4 11.43 -9.56 18.25
N THR A 5 10.70 -10.26 17.38
CA THR A 5 10.91 -10.16 15.93
C THR A 5 10.15 -8.93 15.41
N GLY A 6 10.87 -7.85 15.10
CA GLY A 6 10.33 -6.66 14.42
C GLY A 6 10.51 -5.30 15.11
N LYS A 7 11.46 -5.14 16.03
CA LYS A 7 11.74 -3.84 16.67
C LYS A 7 13.16 -3.36 16.35
N THR A 8 13.33 -2.61 15.26
CA THR A 8 14.49 -1.73 15.11
C THR A 8 14.13 -0.36 15.70
N ALA A 9 15.07 0.24 16.44
CA ALA A 9 14.82 1.38 17.32
C ALA A 9 14.25 2.65 16.65
N ASP A 10 14.22 2.71 15.31
CA ASP A 10 13.81 3.89 14.53
C ASP A 10 12.69 3.64 13.48
N ALA A 11 12.18 2.41 13.32
CA ALA A 11 11.23 2.09 12.22
C ALA A 11 9.77 1.89 12.66
N GLY A 12 9.49 1.77 13.96
CA GLY A 12 8.18 1.32 14.44
C GLY A 12 7.88 -0.12 14.02
N TRP A 13 6.60 -0.52 14.07
CA TRP A 13 6.14 -1.81 13.56
C TRP A 13 5.84 -1.74 12.06
N GLU A 14 5.97 -2.88 11.38
CA GLU A 14 5.74 -2.99 9.94
C GLU A 14 4.94 -4.24 9.54
N VAL A 15 4.29 -4.14 8.37
CA VAL A 15 3.59 -5.22 7.70
C VAL A 15 3.88 -5.19 6.19
N GLY A 16 3.96 -6.38 5.61
CA GLY A 16 4.07 -6.57 4.16
C GLY A 16 3.07 -7.59 3.67
N VAL A 17 2.33 -7.25 2.61
CA VAL A 17 1.42 -8.15 1.90
C VAL A 17 1.84 -8.22 0.44
N ARG A 18 1.76 -9.41 -0.15
CA ARG A 18 2.10 -9.67 -1.55
C ARG A 18 0.97 -10.42 -2.20
N GLN A 19 0.66 -10.05 -3.43
CA GLN A 19 -0.37 -10.70 -4.24
C GLN A 19 0.08 -10.72 -5.69
N THR A 20 0.06 -11.89 -6.32
CA THR A 20 0.34 -12.02 -7.75
C THR A 20 -0.95 -11.97 -8.54
N VAL A 21 -0.94 -11.20 -9.64
CA VAL A 21 -2.06 -11.05 -10.57
C VAL A 21 -1.62 -11.48 -11.97
N PRO A 22 -2.50 -12.09 -12.78
CA PRO A 22 -2.18 -12.58 -14.13
C PRO A 22 -2.18 -11.43 -15.16
N ALA A 23 -1.44 -10.36 -14.88
CA ALA A 23 -1.33 -9.18 -15.73
C ALA A 23 0.15 -8.78 -15.93
N ARG A 24 0.41 -8.05 -17.01
CA ARG A 24 1.71 -7.39 -17.22
C ARG A 24 1.95 -6.31 -16.16
N SER A 25 3.22 -5.97 -15.96
CA SER A 25 3.65 -5.05 -14.91
C SER A 25 3.12 -3.63 -15.11
N ASP A 26 3.12 -3.15 -16.36
CA ASP A 26 2.54 -1.87 -16.77
C ASP A 26 1.02 -1.84 -16.56
N VAL A 27 0.31 -2.90 -16.97
CA VAL A 27 -1.15 -2.99 -16.77
C VAL A 27 -1.52 -2.99 -15.28
N ALA A 28 -0.78 -3.73 -14.47
CA ALA A 28 -1.00 -3.74 -13.02
C ALA A 28 -0.67 -2.38 -12.38
N TRP A 29 0.35 -1.68 -12.87
CA TRP A 29 0.72 -0.35 -12.41
C TRP A 29 -0.33 0.70 -12.74
N ASP A 30 -0.77 0.75 -14.01
CA ASP A 30 -1.81 1.68 -14.47
C ASP A 30 -3.12 1.45 -13.72
N PHE A 31 -3.48 0.19 -13.46
CA PHE A 31 -4.62 -0.13 -12.61
C PHE A 31 -4.46 0.41 -11.19
N LEU A 32 -3.31 0.21 -10.53
CA LEU A 32 -3.08 0.65 -9.15
C LEU A 32 -3.21 2.16 -8.96
N LEU A 33 -2.89 2.96 -9.98
CA LEU A 33 -2.99 4.42 -9.95
C LEU A 33 -4.26 4.97 -10.62
N GLY A 34 -4.97 4.14 -11.37
CA GLY A 34 -6.27 4.43 -11.96
C GLY A 34 -7.41 3.80 -11.16
N GLU A 35 -8.11 2.84 -11.76
CA GLU A 35 -9.33 2.22 -11.20
C GLU A 35 -9.12 1.51 -9.85
N GLY A 36 -7.91 1.03 -9.59
CA GLY A 36 -7.54 0.38 -8.35
C GLY A 36 -7.19 1.34 -7.23
N LEU A 37 -6.96 2.63 -7.51
CA LEU A 37 -6.56 3.61 -6.49
C LEU A 37 -7.56 3.70 -5.33
N PRO A 38 -8.89 3.78 -5.56
CA PRO A 38 -9.87 3.80 -4.48
C PRO A 38 -9.89 2.52 -3.63
N LEU A 39 -9.39 1.38 -4.15
CA LEU A 39 -9.39 0.11 -3.42
C LEU A 39 -8.35 0.07 -2.29
N TRP A 40 -7.26 0.83 -2.40
CA TRP A 40 -6.16 0.79 -1.44
C TRP A 40 -5.88 2.13 -0.77
N LEU A 41 -6.16 3.25 -1.44
CA LEU A 41 -5.96 4.58 -0.87
C LEU A 41 -7.28 5.26 -0.48
N GLY A 42 -8.40 4.89 -1.09
CA GLY A 42 -9.67 5.60 -0.97
C GLY A 42 -9.86 6.63 -2.09
N ASP A 43 -11.02 7.28 -2.11
CA ASP A 43 -11.38 8.24 -3.15
C ASP A 43 -10.53 9.52 -3.04
N THR A 44 -9.62 9.71 -3.99
CA THR A 44 -8.66 10.82 -4.05
C THR A 44 -7.99 10.90 -5.42
N THR A 45 -7.22 11.96 -5.65
CA THR A 45 -6.19 12.01 -6.70
C THR A 45 -4.81 11.94 -6.08
N LEU A 46 -3.96 11.05 -6.58
CA LEU A 46 -2.58 10.90 -6.11
C LEU A 46 -1.60 11.61 -7.07
N PRO A 47 -0.81 12.61 -6.62
CA PRO A 47 0.20 13.23 -7.49
C PRO A 47 1.31 12.26 -7.88
N HIS A 48 1.73 12.27 -9.16
CA HIS A 48 2.82 11.40 -9.66
C HIS A 48 4.20 12.07 -9.50
N ALA A 49 4.42 12.78 -8.40
CA ALA A 49 5.66 13.50 -8.14
C ALA A 49 5.93 13.62 -6.64
N LYS A 50 7.22 13.55 -6.26
CA LYS A 50 7.64 13.77 -4.88
C LYS A 50 7.23 15.15 -4.39
N GLY A 51 6.72 15.23 -3.16
CA GLY A 51 6.24 16.46 -2.54
C GLY A 51 4.76 16.75 -2.79
N GLY A 52 4.11 15.99 -3.69
CA GLY A 52 2.67 16.15 -3.92
C GLY A 52 1.85 15.65 -2.73
N THR A 53 0.95 16.46 -2.22
CA THR A 53 0.04 16.12 -1.12
C THR A 53 -1.27 15.57 -1.62
N TYR A 54 -1.91 14.69 -0.84
CA TYR A 54 -3.24 14.18 -1.11
C TYR A 54 -4.10 14.18 0.16
N ARG A 55 -5.42 14.18 -0.04
CA ARG A 55 -6.43 13.93 0.99
C ARG A 55 -7.54 13.10 0.39
N THR A 56 -7.93 12.04 1.05
CA THR A 56 -9.02 11.16 0.64
C THR A 56 -10.36 11.65 1.18
N ALA A 57 -11.46 11.20 0.57
CA ALA A 57 -12.81 11.52 1.02
C ALA A 57 -13.11 11.05 2.46
N ASP A 58 -12.47 9.96 2.90
CA ASP A 58 -12.56 9.40 4.26
C ASP A 58 -11.54 10.00 5.24
N GLY A 59 -10.84 11.07 4.86
CA GLY A 59 -10.06 11.89 5.79
C GLY A 59 -8.58 11.53 5.92
N VAL A 60 -8.11 10.47 5.27
CA VAL A 60 -6.67 10.14 5.21
C VAL A 60 -5.93 11.26 4.50
N VAL A 61 -4.82 11.71 5.08
CA VAL A 61 -3.93 12.71 4.49
C VAL A 61 -2.52 12.15 4.30
N GLY A 62 -1.79 12.71 3.34
CA GLY A 62 -0.39 12.39 3.17
C GLY A 62 0.31 13.15 2.04
N GLU A 63 1.56 12.75 1.80
CA GLU A 63 2.46 13.32 0.81
C GLU A 63 3.22 12.20 0.10
N VAL A 64 3.43 12.33 -1.21
CA VAL A 64 4.28 11.45 -2.00
C VAL A 64 5.75 11.68 -1.66
N ARG A 65 6.40 10.67 -1.10
CA ARG A 65 7.80 10.69 -0.69
C ARG A 65 8.74 10.17 -1.79
N ALA A 66 8.24 9.25 -2.61
CA ALA A 66 8.92 8.78 -3.83
C ALA A 66 7.90 8.26 -4.84
N TYR A 67 8.18 8.50 -6.12
CA TYR A 67 7.43 7.96 -7.23
C TYR A 67 8.42 7.46 -8.28
N THR A 68 8.21 6.24 -8.76
CA THR A 68 8.95 5.66 -9.88
C THR A 68 7.92 4.99 -10.77
N GLU A 69 7.70 5.57 -11.94
CA GLU A 69 6.77 5.08 -12.94
C GLU A 69 6.99 3.60 -13.23
N ASN A 70 5.90 2.85 -13.37
CA ASN A 70 5.89 1.41 -13.63
C ASN A 70 6.59 0.55 -12.56
N ALA A 71 6.80 1.08 -11.35
CA ALA A 71 7.56 0.38 -10.33
C ALA A 71 7.03 0.57 -8.91
N LYS A 72 6.98 1.80 -8.40
CA LYS A 72 6.65 2.04 -6.99
C LYS A 72 6.17 3.46 -6.69
N VAL A 73 5.28 3.56 -5.71
CA VAL A 73 4.92 4.81 -5.05
C VAL A 73 5.09 4.63 -3.54
N ARG A 74 5.67 5.62 -2.88
CA ARG A 74 5.85 5.67 -1.42
C ARG A 74 5.27 6.98 -0.91
N ILE A 75 4.36 6.88 0.05
CA ILE A 75 3.59 8.01 0.59
C ILE A 75 3.66 8.01 2.11
N THR A 76 3.54 9.18 2.72
CA THR A 76 3.03 9.23 4.10
C THR A 76 1.54 8.91 4.08
N TRP A 77 1.06 8.31 5.17
CA TRP A 77 -0.34 7.92 5.31
C TRP A 77 -0.75 8.20 6.75
N ARG A 78 -1.81 8.99 6.94
CA ARG A 78 -2.34 9.29 8.26
C ARG A 78 -3.86 9.41 8.23
N PRO A 79 -4.59 8.44 8.80
CA PRO A 79 -6.01 8.57 9.13
C PRO A 79 -6.26 9.76 10.06
N ASP A 80 -7.47 10.30 10.01
CA ASP A 80 -7.84 11.44 10.84
C ASP A 80 -7.83 11.14 12.35
N ASP A 81 -8.06 9.89 12.72
CA ASP A 81 -8.05 9.39 14.10
C ASP A 81 -6.65 8.95 14.60
N TRP A 82 -5.61 9.02 13.77
CA TRP A 82 -4.24 8.65 14.15
C TRP A 82 -3.39 9.87 14.53
N PRO A 83 -2.67 9.83 15.67
CA PRO A 83 -1.84 10.96 16.12
C PRO A 83 -0.46 11.04 15.43
N HIS A 84 -0.12 10.08 14.56
CA HIS A 84 1.18 9.95 13.91
C HIS A 84 1.06 9.61 12.42
N ASP A 85 2.03 10.06 11.64
CA ASP A 85 2.18 9.63 10.25
C ASP A 85 2.83 8.24 10.19
N THR A 86 2.36 7.42 9.27
CA THR A 86 3.04 6.20 8.86
C THR A 86 3.59 6.33 7.45
N THR A 87 4.22 5.26 6.96
CA THR A 87 4.68 5.22 5.56
C THR A 87 4.14 3.99 4.86
N LEU A 88 3.44 4.24 3.75
CA LEU A 88 2.87 3.22 2.87
C LEU A 88 3.64 3.21 1.55
N GLN A 89 3.99 2.02 1.09
CA GLN A 89 4.60 1.79 -0.21
C GLN A 89 3.81 0.74 -0.97
N VAL A 90 3.44 1.06 -2.20
CA VAL A 90 2.84 0.14 -3.17
C VAL A 90 3.80 0.00 -4.33
N SER A 91 4.08 -1.24 -4.75
CA SER A 91 4.99 -1.51 -5.85
C SER A 91 4.58 -2.72 -6.66
N VAL A 92 5.01 -2.76 -7.91
CA VAL A 92 4.86 -3.90 -8.81
C VAL A 92 6.22 -4.54 -9.09
N LYS A 93 6.24 -5.87 -9.22
CA LYS A 93 7.41 -6.64 -9.62
C LYS A 93 7.00 -7.74 -10.57
N GLU A 94 7.73 -7.90 -11.67
CA GLU A 94 7.50 -9.01 -12.59
C GLU A 94 7.69 -10.36 -11.88
N ALA A 95 6.85 -11.33 -12.23
CA ALA A 95 6.88 -12.68 -11.67
C ALA A 95 6.52 -13.71 -12.74
N ALA A 96 6.91 -14.97 -12.51
CA ALA A 96 6.44 -16.06 -13.35
C ALA A 96 4.90 -16.13 -13.31
N GLY A 97 4.25 -15.99 -14.47
CA GLY A 97 2.79 -16.01 -14.58
C GLY A 97 2.09 -14.66 -14.36
N GLY A 98 2.82 -13.55 -14.23
CA GLY A 98 2.21 -12.20 -14.18
C GLY A 98 3.02 -11.19 -13.38
N THR A 99 2.35 -10.45 -12.49
CA THR A 99 2.96 -9.36 -11.71
C THR A 99 2.62 -9.52 -10.23
N THR A 100 3.63 -9.42 -9.37
CA THR A 100 3.45 -9.33 -7.92
C THR A 100 3.27 -7.88 -7.50
N ILE A 101 2.09 -7.58 -6.96
CA ILE A 101 1.81 -6.36 -6.22
C ILE A 101 2.31 -6.53 -4.79
N VAL A 102 3.07 -5.57 -4.29
CA VAL A 102 3.62 -5.55 -2.93
C VAL A 102 3.15 -4.29 -2.22
N ILE A 103 2.47 -4.49 -1.10
CA ILE A 103 2.05 -3.44 -0.16
C ILE A 103 2.92 -3.55 1.08
N HIS A 104 3.62 -2.48 1.43
CA HIS A 104 4.44 -2.39 2.63
C HIS A 104 4.03 -1.17 3.46
N HIS A 105 3.75 -1.37 4.74
CA HIS A 105 3.32 -0.31 5.65
C HIS A 105 4.18 -0.36 6.92
N GLU A 106 4.92 0.70 7.18
CA GLU A 106 5.89 0.84 8.28
C GLU A 106 5.54 2.05 9.17
N ARG A 107 6.26 2.19 10.29
CA ARG A 107 6.04 3.22 11.32
C ARG A 107 4.70 3.11 12.04
N LEU A 108 4.17 1.90 12.15
CA LEU A 108 3.01 1.60 12.99
C LEU A 108 3.43 1.69 14.47
N SER A 109 2.56 2.21 15.33
CA SER A 109 2.91 2.56 16.70
C SER A 109 3.10 1.33 17.59
N ASP A 110 2.27 0.30 17.39
CA ASP A 110 2.23 -0.87 18.24
C ASP A 110 1.81 -2.17 17.52
N ARG A 111 1.71 -3.24 18.31
CA ARG A 111 1.33 -4.58 17.83
C ARG A 111 -0.14 -4.65 17.39
N GLU A 112 -1.00 -3.83 17.97
CA GLU A 112 -2.43 -3.80 17.64
C GLU A 112 -2.67 -3.12 16.29
N GLU A 113 -2.08 -1.94 16.06
CA GLU A 113 -2.05 -1.29 14.74
C GLU A 113 -1.48 -2.24 13.69
N ARG A 114 -0.37 -2.93 14.00
CA ARG A 114 0.20 -3.95 13.11
C ARG A 114 -0.80 -5.05 12.77
N ARG A 115 -1.52 -5.59 13.76
CA ARG A 115 -2.51 -6.66 13.53
C ARG A 115 -3.67 -6.15 12.68
N MET A 116 -4.19 -4.96 12.98
CA MET A 116 -5.28 -4.33 12.26
C MET A 116 -4.89 -4.10 10.79
N MET A 117 -3.74 -3.48 10.55
CA MET A 117 -3.26 -3.18 9.21
C MET A 117 -2.92 -4.43 8.40
N LEU A 118 -2.41 -5.49 9.03
CA LEU A 118 -2.21 -6.77 8.35
C LEU A 118 -3.54 -7.34 7.82
N GLY A 119 -4.60 -7.28 8.61
CA GLY A 119 -5.94 -7.73 8.19
C GLY A 119 -6.49 -6.88 7.05
N HIS A 120 -6.43 -5.56 7.19
CA HIS A 120 -6.84 -4.60 6.17
C HIS A 120 -6.10 -4.84 4.84
N TRP A 121 -4.77 -4.90 4.85
CA TRP A 121 -4.00 -5.07 3.61
C TRP A 121 -4.18 -6.44 2.96
N LYS A 122 -4.45 -7.49 3.73
CA LYS A 122 -4.86 -8.78 3.15
C LYS A 122 -6.17 -8.65 2.39
N ASN A 123 -7.16 -7.97 2.97
CA ASN A 123 -8.44 -7.73 2.33
C ASN A 123 -8.30 -6.89 1.05
N VAL A 124 -7.55 -5.79 1.12
CA VAL A 124 -7.23 -4.96 -0.06
C VAL A 124 -6.53 -5.78 -1.14
N ALA A 125 -5.52 -6.56 -0.78
CA ALA A 125 -4.81 -7.42 -1.73
C ALA A 125 -5.74 -8.43 -2.42
N SER A 126 -6.69 -9.01 -1.69
CA SER A 126 -7.71 -9.89 -2.28
C SER A 126 -8.64 -9.15 -3.25
N HIS A 127 -9.08 -7.94 -2.93
CA HIS A 127 -9.89 -7.12 -3.84
C HIS A 127 -9.13 -6.71 -5.10
N LEU A 128 -7.85 -6.34 -4.96
CA LEU A 128 -6.97 -6.06 -6.09
C LEU A 128 -6.83 -7.29 -6.98
N ALA A 129 -6.61 -8.49 -6.41
CA ALA A 129 -6.52 -9.73 -7.18
C ALA A 129 -7.80 -10.02 -7.97
N ALA A 130 -8.96 -9.85 -7.33
CA ALA A 130 -10.26 -10.11 -7.93
C ALA A 130 -10.60 -9.16 -9.09
N ALA A 131 -9.90 -8.04 -9.26
CA ALA A 131 -10.04 -7.19 -10.43
C ALA A 131 -9.40 -7.78 -11.69
N PHE A 132 -8.49 -8.76 -11.54
CA PHE A 132 -7.80 -9.45 -12.63
C PHE A 132 -8.26 -10.89 -12.82
N ASP A 133 -9.32 -11.32 -12.12
CA ASP A 133 -9.89 -12.65 -12.32
C ASP A 133 -10.64 -12.68 -13.66
N PRO A 134 -10.25 -13.52 -14.62
CA PRO A 134 -10.91 -13.61 -15.92
C PRO A 134 -12.34 -14.16 -15.86
N ASN A 135 -12.79 -14.69 -14.71
CA ASN A 135 -14.14 -15.26 -14.54
C ASN A 135 -15.13 -14.33 -13.82
N ARG A 136 -14.80 -13.03 -13.72
CA ARG A 136 -15.65 -12.03 -13.09
C ARG A 136 -16.74 -11.48 -14.02
#